data_AF-A0A0P0WG74-F1
#
_entry.id   AF-A0A0P0WG74-F1
#
_cell.length_a   1.000
_cell.length_b   1.000
_cell.length_c   1.000
_cell.angle_alpha   90.00
_cell.angle_beta   90.00
_cell.angle_gamma   90.00
#
_symmetry.space_group_name_H-M   'P 1'
#
loop_
_entity.id
_entity.type
_entity.pdbx_description
1 polymer ?
#
loop_
_entity_poly.entity_id
_entity_poly.type
_entity_poly.pdbx_seq_one_letter_code
_entity_poly.pdbx_strand_id
1 'polypeptide(L)'
;RVLGCYGIENKNLILTRFLLHYLRAATRRPALCREGGGGLAGLADTAVHGVALVGGTAFSCRGLFWVLRIVSAVGLSKECRHKLERLMGLMLDQATLDDLLVSGDDGGVYDVNLVMRLVRVFVGSEEEADLPSQRMRKVGRLVDKYLGEISPDHGLRVSKFLAVAESLPDSARECYDGVYRALDIYLESHPTLTIEERTTLCRCLNYEKLTLEACKDLAKNRRIPPGIAVQALASQQSKLQIRPAAAAAKGTGGCRPDPSQTPRKIIVSGSRARSVDLDAMDEKELLKLNLQKMQNRVVELERACKEMRGQMSKMAKGGRPSSSFGAAACHQTGGRGLPRLC
;
A
#
# COMPACT_ATOMS: atom_id res chain seq x y z
N ARG A 1 30.13 -23.70 33.17
CA ARG A 1 30.33 -22.32 32.66
C ARG A 1 29.12 -21.99 31.80
N VAL A 2 28.23 -21.14 32.29
CA VAL A 2 27.10 -20.61 31.51
C VAL A 2 27.71 -19.89 30.31
N LEU A 3 27.33 -20.25 29.07
CA LEU A 3 27.69 -19.45 27.90
C LEU A 3 27.25 -18.02 28.18
N GLY A 4 28.22 -17.13 28.38
CA GLY A 4 27.97 -15.79 28.87
C GLY A 4 26.96 -15.10 27.98
N CYS A 5 25.83 -14.70 28.57
CA CYS A 5 25.00 -13.65 28.02
C CYS A 5 25.92 -12.43 27.94
N TYR A 6 26.49 -12.16 26.76
CA TYR A 6 27.09 -10.86 26.50
C TYR A 6 25.93 -9.89 26.69
N GLY A 7 26.00 -9.08 27.75
CA GLY A 7 24.90 -8.22 28.16
C GLY A 7 24.51 -7.19 27.09
N ILE A 8 23.97 -6.08 27.55
CA ILE A 8 23.33 -5.04 26.73
C ILE A 8 24.27 -4.42 25.65
N GLU A 9 25.57 -4.71 25.68
CA GLU A 9 26.62 -4.11 24.84
C GLU A 9 27.23 -5.04 23.76
N ASN A 10 26.43 -5.84 23.05
CA ASN A 10 26.95 -6.57 21.88
C ASN A 10 27.02 -5.66 20.64
N LYS A 11 28.17 -5.02 20.37
CA LYS A 11 28.40 -4.22 19.14
C LYS A 11 28.99 -5.03 17.98
N ASN A 12 29.26 -6.32 18.16
CA ASN A 12 29.98 -7.12 17.18
C ASN A 12 29.02 -7.80 16.20
N LEU A 13 28.98 -7.32 14.95
CA LEU A 13 28.11 -7.86 13.91
C LEU A 13 28.40 -9.34 13.58
N ILE A 14 29.66 -9.77 13.67
CA ILE A 14 30.05 -11.16 13.41
C ILE A 14 29.43 -12.06 14.49
N LEU A 15 29.56 -11.66 15.76
CA LEU A 15 28.95 -12.37 16.88
C LEU A 15 27.43 -12.41 16.73
N THR A 16 26.79 -11.29 16.41
CA THR A 16 25.34 -11.21 16.19
C THR A 16 24.88 -12.16 15.09
N ARG A 17 25.55 -12.18 13.93
CA ARG A 17 25.23 -13.10 12.83
C ARG A 17 25.43 -14.56 13.25
N PHE A 18 26.54 -14.86 13.93
CA PHE A 18 26.81 -16.20 14.46
C PHE A 18 25.69 -16.66 15.41
N LEU A 19 25.28 -15.82 16.36
CA LEU A 19 24.21 -16.12 17.30
C LEU A 19 22.88 -16.37 16.59
N LEU A 20 22.51 -15.55 15.60
CA LEU A 20 21.28 -15.76 14.82
C LEU A 20 21.30 -17.09 14.05
N HIS A 21 22.43 -17.46 13.44
CA HIS A 21 22.59 -18.74 12.76
C HIS A 21 22.54 -19.91 13.74
N TYR A 22 23.17 -19.78 14.91
CA TYR A 22 23.13 -20.77 15.98
C TYR A 22 21.70 -20.99 16.49
N LEU A 23 20.98 -19.91 16.82
CA LEU A 23 19.60 -19.96 17.29
C LEU A 23 18.67 -20.60 16.25
N ARG A 24 18.83 -20.28 14.96
CA ARG A 24 18.09 -20.95 13.88
C ARG A 24 18.36 -22.45 13.79
N ALA A 25 19.59 -22.88 14.03
CA ALA A 25 19.94 -24.30 14.02
C ALA A 25 19.37 -25.01 15.26
N ALA A 26 19.40 -24.34 16.42
CA ALA A 26 18.87 -24.85 17.67
C ALA A 26 17.34 -25.05 17.62
N THR A 27 16.59 -24.10 17.07
CA THR A 27 15.12 -24.18 16.96
C THR A 27 14.62 -25.28 16.02
N ARG A 28 15.45 -25.75 15.08
CA ARG A 28 15.13 -26.88 14.20
C ARG A 28 15.29 -28.24 14.87
N ARG A 29 15.89 -28.31 16.06
CA ARG A 29 16.12 -29.55 16.81
C ARG A 29 15.34 -29.50 18.13
N PRO A 30 14.09 -29.98 18.17
CA PRO A 30 13.23 -29.88 19.36
C PRO A 30 13.79 -30.59 20.61
N ALA A 31 14.74 -31.52 20.45
CA ALA A 31 15.39 -32.22 21.56
C ALA A 31 16.23 -31.33 22.48
N LEU A 32 16.78 -30.21 21.99
CA LEU A 32 17.62 -29.30 22.79
C LEU A 32 16.81 -28.25 23.57
N CYS A 33 15.56 -28.00 23.18
CA CYS A 33 14.71 -26.98 23.80
C CYS A 33 14.17 -27.40 25.17
N ARG A 34 14.16 -28.71 25.49
CA ARG A 34 13.51 -29.25 26.70
C ARG A 34 14.40 -29.30 27.95
N GLU A 35 15.72 -29.18 27.80
CA GLU A 35 16.68 -29.27 28.94
C GLU A 35 17.45 -27.96 29.23
N GLY A 36 17.28 -26.89 28.45
CA GLY A 36 18.11 -25.68 28.56
C GLY A 36 17.42 -24.35 28.22
N GLY A 37 16.10 -24.23 28.43
CA GLY A 37 15.28 -23.10 27.95
C GLY A 37 15.77 -21.69 28.35
N GLY A 38 16.43 -21.53 29.50
CA GLY A 38 16.95 -20.23 29.94
C GLY A 38 18.18 -19.75 29.16
N GLY A 39 19.01 -20.65 28.64
CA GLY A 39 20.26 -20.29 27.95
C GLY A 39 20.02 -19.73 26.55
N LEU A 40 19.09 -20.31 25.79
CA LEU A 40 18.79 -19.86 24.43
C LEU A 40 18.07 -18.51 24.43
N ALA A 41 17.19 -18.25 25.41
CA ALA A 41 16.52 -16.96 25.59
C ALA A 41 17.54 -15.83 25.83
N GLY A 42 18.53 -16.06 26.71
CA GLY A 42 19.61 -15.09 26.95
C GLY A 42 20.47 -14.82 25.70
N LEU A 43 20.78 -15.85 24.91
CA LEU A 43 21.48 -15.67 23.63
C LEU A 43 20.63 -14.92 22.59
N ALA A 44 19.32 -15.14 22.58
CA ALA A 44 18.39 -14.38 21.74
C ALA A 44 18.36 -12.90 22.12
N ASP A 45 18.33 -12.59 23.41
CA ASP A 45 18.42 -11.21 23.90
C ASP A 45 19.74 -10.55 23.50
N THR A 46 20.88 -11.24 23.64
CA THR A 46 22.19 -10.75 23.18
C THR A 46 22.22 -10.49 21.67
N ALA A 47 21.62 -11.38 20.87
CA ALA A 47 21.54 -11.23 19.43
C ALA A 47 20.67 -10.01 19.06
N VAL A 48 19.52 -9.83 19.70
CA VAL A 48 18.63 -8.69 19.46
C VAL A 48 19.26 -7.37 19.89
N HIS A 49 20.04 -7.32 20.98
CA HIS A 49 20.82 -6.12 21.32
C HIS A 49 21.82 -5.75 20.22
N GLY A 50 22.50 -6.75 19.65
CA GLY A 50 23.40 -6.50 18.52
C GLY A 50 22.68 -6.07 17.24
N VAL A 51 21.48 -6.61 16.99
CA VAL A 51 20.62 -6.12 15.90
C VAL A 51 20.15 -4.69 16.19
N ALA A 52 19.77 -4.37 17.43
CA ALA A 52 19.29 -3.05 17.82
C ALA A 52 20.36 -1.95 17.64
N LEU A 53 21.61 -2.25 18.02
CA LEU A 53 22.72 -1.30 17.96
C LEU A 53 23.25 -1.07 16.54
N VAL A 54 23.17 -2.07 15.64
CA VAL A 54 23.72 -2.02 14.27
C VAL A 54 22.60 -1.99 13.20
N GLY A 55 21.35 -2.05 13.61
CA GLY A 55 20.19 -2.39 12.77
C GLY A 55 19.85 -1.40 11.67
N GLY A 56 20.25 -0.14 11.80
CA GLY A 56 20.01 0.87 10.76
C GLY A 56 20.87 0.69 9.51
N THR A 57 21.99 -0.03 9.58
CA THR A 57 22.93 -0.17 8.46
C THR A 57 23.24 -1.62 8.06
N ALA A 58 23.10 -2.58 8.99
CA ALA A 58 23.54 -3.95 8.74
C ALA A 58 22.43 -4.94 8.37
N PHE A 59 21.15 -4.61 8.61
CA PHE A 59 20.01 -5.50 8.38
C PHE A 59 18.98 -4.86 7.45
N SER A 60 18.50 -5.61 6.47
CA SER A 60 17.36 -5.21 5.66
C SER A 60 16.05 -5.43 6.40
N CYS A 61 14.97 -4.78 5.98
CA CYS A 61 13.63 -4.95 6.56
C CYS A 61 13.22 -6.44 6.60
N ARG A 62 13.33 -7.15 5.48
CA ARG A 62 13.12 -8.62 5.41
C ARG A 62 14.02 -9.40 6.36
N GLY A 63 15.27 -8.95 6.53
CA GLY A 63 16.21 -9.52 7.50
C GLY A 63 15.71 -9.40 8.94
N LEU A 64 15.10 -8.26 9.33
CA LEU A 64 14.54 -8.06 10.66
C LEU A 64 13.33 -8.98 10.93
N PHE A 65 12.43 -9.16 9.94
CA PHE A 65 11.33 -10.13 10.07
C PHE A 65 11.84 -11.58 10.18
N TRP A 66 12.93 -11.91 9.47
CA TRP A 66 13.59 -13.20 9.62
C TRP A 66 14.19 -13.38 11.03
N VAL A 67 14.84 -12.34 11.57
CA VAL A 67 15.32 -12.33 12.96
C VAL A 67 14.18 -12.55 13.93
N LEU A 68 13.07 -11.80 13.79
CA LEU A 68 11.89 -11.91 14.65
C LEU A 68 11.38 -13.35 14.70
N ARG A 69 11.25 -14.01 13.54
CA ARG A 69 10.79 -15.40 13.44
C ARG A 69 11.71 -16.39 14.18
N ILE A 70 13.02 -16.15 14.20
CA ILE A 70 13.97 -17.00 14.92
C ILE A 70 13.87 -16.79 16.43
N VAL A 71 13.92 -15.53 16.86
CA VAL A 71 14.01 -15.20 18.30
C VAL A 71 12.67 -15.41 19.02
N SER A 72 11.55 -15.29 18.32
CA SER A 72 10.22 -15.56 18.90
C SER A 72 10.03 -17.04 19.25
N ALA A 73 10.65 -17.96 18.50
CA ALA A 73 10.60 -19.40 18.80
C ALA A 73 11.39 -19.81 20.05
N VAL A 74 12.26 -18.93 20.55
CA VAL A 74 13.20 -19.22 21.65
C VAL A 74 12.78 -18.54 22.96
N GLY A 75 11.78 -17.65 22.92
CA GLY A 75 11.35 -16.87 24.07
C GLY A 75 12.23 -15.64 24.28
N LEU A 76 11.86 -14.53 23.62
CA LEU A 76 12.53 -13.25 23.73
C LEU A 76 12.00 -12.41 24.89
N SER A 77 12.87 -11.70 25.62
CA SER A 77 12.45 -10.74 26.64
C SER A 77 11.54 -9.65 26.05
N LYS A 78 10.64 -9.10 26.88
CA LYS A 78 9.74 -8.02 26.44
C LYS A 78 10.53 -6.82 25.95
N GLU A 79 11.59 -6.42 26.64
CA GLU A 79 12.42 -5.27 26.25
C GLU A 79 13.07 -5.47 24.87
N CYS A 80 13.69 -6.63 24.62
CA CYS A 80 14.30 -6.92 23.33
C CYS A 80 13.26 -6.97 22.21
N ARG A 81 12.06 -7.50 22.49
CA ARG A 81 10.95 -7.49 21.53
C ARG A 81 10.58 -6.07 21.12
N HIS A 82 10.42 -5.15 22.07
CA HIS A 82 10.12 -3.76 21.78
C HIS A 82 11.24 -3.07 20.97
N LYS A 83 12.52 -3.34 21.28
CA LYS A 83 13.65 -2.80 20.50
C LYS A 83 13.61 -3.26 19.04
N LEU A 84 13.34 -4.56 18.81
CA LEU A 84 13.24 -5.13 17.48
C LEU A 84 12.02 -4.58 16.71
N GLU A 85 10.86 -4.55 17.35
CA GLU A 85 9.63 -3.99 16.77
C GLU A 85 9.79 -2.50 16.43
N ARG A 86 10.51 -1.73 17.26
CA ARG A 86 10.82 -0.33 16.98
C ARG A 86 11.63 -0.19 15.69
N LEU A 87 12.68 -1.00 15.49
CA LEU A 87 13.45 -0.99 14.25
C LEU A 87 12.60 -1.37 13.03
N MET A 88 11.78 -2.41 13.17
CA MET A 88 10.90 -2.88 12.10
C MET A 88 9.86 -1.83 11.72
N GLY A 89 9.25 -1.17 12.72
CA GLY A 89 8.28 -0.09 12.51
C GLY A 89 8.89 1.09 11.76
N LEU A 90 10.12 1.48 12.08
CA LEU A 90 10.83 2.56 11.37
C LEU A 90 11.15 2.23 9.90
N MET A 91 11.18 0.94 9.52
CA MET A 91 11.45 0.46 8.15
C MET A 91 10.21 -0.11 7.47
N LEU A 92 9.00 0.15 7.99
CA LEU A 92 7.77 -0.49 7.52
C LEU A 92 7.46 -0.15 6.05
N ASP A 93 7.90 1.01 5.56
CA ASP A 93 7.79 1.39 4.16
C ASP A 93 8.62 0.52 3.21
N GLN A 94 9.58 -0.26 3.72
CA GLN A 94 10.39 -1.21 2.95
C GLN A 94 9.84 -2.65 3.01
N ALA A 95 8.83 -2.90 3.85
CA ALA A 95 8.25 -4.24 4.02
C ALA A 95 7.38 -4.65 2.84
N THR A 96 7.28 -5.96 2.63
CA THR A 96 6.35 -6.59 1.70
C THR A 96 5.18 -7.24 2.46
N LEU A 97 4.12 -7.62 1.76
CA LEU A 97 2.98 -8.30 2.38
C LEU A 97 3.42 -9.58 3.11
N ASP A 98 4.25 -10.40 2.46
CA ASP A 98 4.78 -11.66 3.00
C ASP A 98 5.61 -11.48 4.29
N ASP A 99 6.21 -10.30 4.48
CA ASP A 99 6.93 -9.97 5.70
C ASP A 99 5.96 -9.80 6.88
N LEU A 100 4.80 -9.16 6.65
CA LEU A 100 3.76 -8.92 7.67
C LEU A 100 2.99 -10.19 8.06
N LEU A 101 3.01 -11.22 7.21
CA LEU A 101 2.37 -12.52 7.48
C LEU A 101 3.21 -13.33 8.49
N VAL A 102 3.14 -12.92 9.76
CA VAL A 102 3.75 -13.60 10.91
C VAL A 102 2.66 -14.34 11.65
N SER A 103 2.87 -15.61 11.98
CA SER A 103 1.89 -16.42 12.71
C SER A 103 1.65 -15.90 14.12
N GLY A 104 0.39 -15.85 14.54
CA GLY A 104 0.00 -15.45 15.89
C GLY A 104 0.04 -16.60 16.88
N ASP A 105 0.33 -16.29 18.16
CA ASP A 105 0.27 -17.24 19.27
C ASP A 105 -1.14 -17.29 19.91
N ASP A 106 -1.96 -16.26 19.66
CA ASP A 106 -3.27 -16.05 20.29
C ASP A 106 -4.44 -16.78 19.58
N GLY A 107 -4.18 -17.89 18.89
CA GLY A 107 -5.20 -18.69 18.20
C GLY A 107 -5.75 -18.12 16.88
N GLY A 108 -5.22 -17.01 16.39
CA GLY A 108 -5.47 -16.50 15.03
C GLY A 108 -4.37 -16.92 14.05
N VAL A 109 -4.66 -16.91 12.74
CA VAL A 109 -3.67 -17.32 11.73
C VAL A 109 -2.47 -16.38 11.69
N TYR A 110 -2.71 -15.08 11.89
CA TYR A 110 -1.70 -14.02 11.83
C TYR A 110 -1.64 -13.18 13.12
N ASP A 111 -0.44 -12.70 13.47
CA ASP A 111 -0.21 -11.76 14.57
C ASP A 111 -0.58 -10.32 14.17
N VAL A 112 -1.87 -10.04 14.18
CA VAL A 112 -2.41 -8.69 13.94
C VAL A 112 -1.88 -7.67 14.95
N ASN A 113 -1.62 -8.10 16.20
CA ASN A 113 -1.15 -7.20 17.25
C ASN A 113 0.27 -6.70 16.95
N LEU A 114 1.15 -7.55 16.41
CA LEU A 114 2.47 -7.15 15.93
C LEU A 114 2.34 -6.06 14.86
N VAL A 115 1.56 -6.29 13.80
CA VAL A 115 1.40 -5.32 12.71
C VAL A 115 0.88 -3.98 13.25
N MET A 116 -0.10 -3.99 14.15
CA MET A 116 -0.59 -2.78 14.82
C MET A 116 0.51 -2.04 15.58
N ARG A 117 1.40 -2.74 16.29
CA ARG A 117 2.54 -2.11 16.99
C ARG A 117 3.53 -1.50 15.99
N LEU A 118 3.82 -2.17 14.87
CA LEU A 118 4.72 -1.65 13.83
C LEU A 118 4.14 -0.40 13.17
N VAL A 119 2.85 -0.40 12.83
CA VAL A 119 2.17 0.76 12.24
C VAL A 119 2.20 1.95 13.19
N ARG A 120 1.93 1.74 14.49
CA ARG A 120 2.00 2.83 15.49
C ARG A 120 3.38 3.46 15.58
N VAL A 121 4.44 2.64 15.55
CA VAL A 121 5.83 3.15 15.54
C VAL A 121 6.11 3.94 14.26
N PHE A 122 5.65 3.44 13.10
CA PHE A 122 5.84 4.12 11.82
C PHE A 122 5.12 5.48 11.79
N VAL A 123 3.85 5.53 12.18
CA VAL A 123 3.05 6.76 12.19
C VAL A 123 3.66 7.80 13.13
N GLY A 124 4.00 7.40 14.36
CA GLY A 124 4.64 8.32 15.32
C GLY A 124 6.03 8.81 14.89
N SER A 125 6.70 8.15 13.93
CA SER A 125 7.96 8.63 13.35
C SER A 125 7.75 9.61 12.20
N GLU A 126 6.59 9.62 11.57
CA GLU A 126 6.29 10.43 10.38
C GLU A 126 5.49 11.69 10.73
N GLU A 127 4.92 11.78 11.93
CA GLU A 127 4.25 12.98 12.45
C GLU A 127 5.17 14.21 12.54
N GLU A 128 6.50 14.02 12.53
CA GLU A 128 7.48 15.12 12.48
C GLU A 128 7.73 15.68 11.06
N ALA A 129 7.09 15.13 10.03
CA ALA A 129 7.23 15.59 8.64
C ALA A 129 5.95 16.28 8.14
N ASP A 130 6.07 17.55 7.72
CA ASP A 130 4.94 18.44 7.39
C ASP A 130 4.05 18.03 6.20
N LEU A 131 4.43 17.00 5.43
CA LEU A 131 3.67 16.54 4.26
C LEU A 131 3.55 15.02 4.25
N PRO A 132 2.41 14.45 3.78
CA PRO A 132 2.28 13.01 3.66
C PRO A 132 3.37 12.47 2.75
N SER A 133 4.34 11.80 3.39
CA SER A 133 5.52 11.35 2.71
C SER A 133 5.15 10.24 1.70
N GLN A 134 6.00 10.06 0.69
CA GLN A 134 5.88 8.91 -0.20
C GLN A 134 5.93 7.59 0.57
N ARG A 135 6.63 7.57 1.73
CA ARG A 135 6.71 6.42 2.65
C ARG A 135 5.36 6.13 3.28
N MET A 136 4.66 7.15 3.78
CA MET A 136 3.32 7.04 4.38
C MET A 136 2.32 6.42 3.41
N ARG A 137 2.28 6.90 2.15
CA ARG A 137 1.40 6.31 1.12
C ARG A 137 1.77 4.87 0.78
N LYS A 138 3.06 4.54 0.81
CA LYS A 138 3.52 3.16 0.57
C LYS A 138 3.07 2.22 1.69
N VAL A 139 3.15 2.65 2.95
CA VAL A 139 2.61 1.92 4.10
C VAL A 139 1.09 1.82 4.03
N GLY A 140 0.37 2.87 3.64
CA GLY A 140 -1.08 2.81 3.37
C GLY A 140 -1.47 1.67 2.43
N ARG A 141 -0.82 1.60 1.27
CA ARG A 141 -1.05 0.48 0.32
C ARG A 141 -0.67 -0.89 0.87
N LEU A 142 0.35 -0.97 1.72
CA LEU A 142 0.77 -2.22 2.35
C LEU A 142 -0.27 -2.70 3.37
N VAL A 143 -0.75 -1.79 4.22
CA VAL A 143 -1.79 -2.08 5.22
C VAL A 143 -3.11 -2.46 4.56
N ASP A 144 -3.51 -1.80 3.47
CA ASP A 144 -4.73 -2.16 2.74
C ASP A 144 -4.64 -3.56 2.12
N LYS A 145 -3.46 -3.96 1.62
CA LYS A 145 -3.21 -5.33 1.15
C LYS A 145 -3.27 -6.33 2.29
N TYR A 146 -2.64 -6.01 3.42
CA TYR A 146 -2.66 -6.84 4.62
C TYR A 146 -4.08 -7.02 5.15
N LEU A 147 -4.89 -5.95 5.18
CA LEU A 147 -6.29 -5.99 5.59
C LEU A 147 -7.07 -6.98 4.71
N GLY A 148 -6.87 -6.93 3.38
CA GLY A 148 -7.49 -7.88 2.45
C GLY A 148 -7.07 -9.33 2.70
N GLU A 149 -5.82 -9.59 3.06
CA GLU A 149 -5.30 -10.93 3.34
C GLU A 149 -5.86 -11.53 4.64
N ILE A 150 -6.07 -10.72 5.68
CA ILE A 150 -6.63 -11.20 6.95
C ILE A 150 -8.16 -11.26 6.93
N SER A 151 -8.83 -10.61 5.98
CA SER A 151 -10.30 -10.52 5.92
C SER A 151 -11.03 -11.87 5.84
N PRO A 152 -10.52 -12.90 5.15
CA PRO A 152 -11.14 -14.22 5.12
C PRO A 152 -11.00 -15.02 6.42
N ASP A 153 -10.16 -14.60 7.38
CA ASP A 153 -9.88 -15.36 8.60
C ASP A 153 -11.09 -15.30 9.56
N HIS A 154 -11.76 -16.44 9.76
CA HIS A 154 -12.88 -16.57 10.70
C HIS A 154 -12.51 -16.31 12.17
N GLY A 155 -11.22 -16.37 12.53
CA GLY A 155 -10.72 -16.01 13.85
C GLY A 155 -10.54 -14.50 14.04
N LEU A 156 -10.68 -13.70 12.97
CA LEU A 156 -10.52 -12.26 13.03
C LEU A 156 -11.76 -11.60 13.63
N ARG A 157 -11.59 -10.98 14.80
CA ARG A 157 -12.65 -10.22 15.45
C ARG A 157 -12.87 -8.86 14.78
N VAL A 158 -14.11 -8.37 14.78
CA VAL A 158 -14.52 -7.05 14.28
C VAL A 158 -13.64 -5.93 14.84
N SER A 159 -13.32 -5.98 16.14
CA SER A 159 -12.47 -4.97 16.79
C SER A 159 -11.04 -4.94 16.25
N LYS A 160 -10.46 -6.10 15.90
CA LYS A 160 -9.12 -6.18 15.30
C LYS A 160 -9.14 -5.69 13.86
N PHE A 161 -10.16 -6.06 13.09
CA PHE A 161 -10.33 -5.56 11.72
C PHE A 161 -10.40 -4.03 11.68
N LEU A 162 -11.27 -3.44 12.51
CA LEU A 162 -11.41 -1.98 12.63
C LEU A 162 -10.11 -1.32 13.06
N ALA A 163 -9.44 -1.88 14.07
CA ALA A 163 -8.17 -1.33 14.54
C ALA A 163 -7.13 -1.23 13.42
N VAL A 164 -7.04 -2.21 12.53
CA VAL A 164 -6.13 -2.17 11.37
C VAL A 164 -6.61 -1.16 10.33
N ALA A 165 -7.90 -1.13 10.01
CA ALA A 165 -8.46 -0.19 9.03
C ALA A 165 -8.24 1.28 9.45
N GLU A 166 -8.41 1.58 10.73
CA GLU A 166 -8.30 2.92 11.33
C GLU A 166 -6.89 3.24 11.84
N SER A 167 -5.91 2.34 11.65
CA SER A 167 -4.54 2.52 12.17
C SER A 167 -3.72 3.63 11.51
N LEU A 168 -4.17 4.12 10.35
CA LEU A 168 -3.47 5.12 9.54
C LEU A 168 -4.33 6.36 9.33
N PRO A 169 -3.71 7.56 9.27
CA PRO A 169 -4.43 8.79 8.96
C PRO A 169 -4.93 8.78 7.51
N ASP A 170 -5.95 9.61 7.25
CA ASP A 170 -6.55 9.79 5.92
C ASP A 170 -5.54 10.22 4.86
N SER A 171 -4.47 10.92 5.25
CA SER A 171 -3.40 11.37 4.36
C SER A 171 -2.54 10.22 3.80
N ALA A 172 -2.56 9.04 4.45
CA ALA A 172 -1.86 7.84 4.00
C ALA A 172 -2.53 7.17 2.79
N ARG A 173 -3.81 7.47 2.54
CA ARG A 173 -4.61 6.86 1.48
C ARG A 173 -5.02 7.88 0.43
N GLU A 174 -4.69 7.58 -0.82
CA GLU A 174 -5.18 8.33 -1.98
C GLU A 174 -6.65 7.98 -2.27
N CYS A 175 -7.03 6.72 -2.07
CA CYS A 175 -8.40 6.22 -2.17
C CYS A 175 -8.66 5.12 -1.14
N TYR A 176 -9.94 4.88 -0.84
CA TYR A 176 -10.38 3.85 0.13
C TYR A 176 -10.84 2.53 -0.53
N ASP A 177 -10.63 2.38 -1.84
CA ASP A 177 -11.06 1.20 -2.60
C ASP A 177 -10.44 -0.11 -2.08
N GLY A 178 -9.17 -0.06 -1.64
CA GLY A 178 -8.49 -1.21 -1.03
C GLY A 178 -9.12 -1.66 0.27
N VAL A 179 -9.49 -0.68 1.13
CA VAL A 179 -10.20 -0.92 2.40
C VAL A 179 -11.62 -1.44 2.13
N TYR A 180 -12.33 -0.88 1.14
CA TYR A 180 -13.65 -1.36 0.74
C TYR A 180 -13.60 -2.81 0.25
N ARG A 181 -12.62 -3.17 -0.59
CA ARG A 181 -12.45 -4.55 -1.06
C ARG A 181 -12.19 -5.51 0.11
N ALA A 182 -11.34 -5.12 1.06
CA ALA A 182 -11.10 -5.93 2.26
C ALA A 182 -12.38 -6.07 3.11
N LEU A 183 -13.13 -4.99 3.28
CA LEU A 183 -14.41 -5.01 4.00
C LEU A 183 -15.43 -5.94 3.33
N ASP A 184 -15.58 -5.89 2.01
CA ASP A 184 -16.51 -6.77 1.29
C ASP A 184 -16.15 -8.25 1.48
N ILE A 185 -14.86 -8.59 1.36
CA ILE A 185 -14.35 -9.93 1.65
C ILE A 185 -14.65 -10.34 3.10
N TYR A 186 -14.45 -9.45 4.07
CA TYR A 186 -14.72 -9.72 5.48
C TYR A 186 -16.21 -9.96 5.74
N LEU A 187 -17.09 -9.15 5.15
CA LEU A 187 -18.54 -9.33 5.24
C LEU A 187 -19.02 -10.62 4.56
N GLU A 188 -18.34 -11.05 3.51
CA GLU A 188 -18.60 -12.31 2.82
C GLU A 188 -18.17 -13.52 3.65
N SER A 189 -17.00 -13.48 4.28
CA SER A 189 -16.46 -14.56 5.11
C SER A 189 -17.12 -14.66 6.50
N HIS A 190 -17.81 -13.62 6.96
CA HIS A 190 -18.45 -13.57 8.29
C HIS A 190 -19.98 -13.37 8.21
N PRO A 191 -20.75 -14.37 7.77
CA PRO A 191 -22.19 -14.24 7.61
C PRO A 191 -22.95 -14.03 8.93
N THR A 192 -22.36 -14.43 10.07
CA THR A 192 -22.95 -14.34 11.41
C THR A 192 -22.95 -12.93 12.00
N LEU A 193 -22.41 -11.93 11.29
CA LEU A 193 -22.36 -10.55 11.76
C LEU A 193 -23.76 -9.93 11.85
N THR A 194 -24.01 -9.28 12.98
CA THR A 194 -25.20 -8.48 13.24
C THR A 194 -25.24 -7.20 12.38
N ILE A 195 -26.43 -6.62 12.22
CA ILE A 195 -26.60 -5.37 11.45
C ILE A 195 -25.80 -4.22 12.08
N GLU A 196 -25.69 -4.20 13.41
CA GLU A 196 -24.91 -3.20 14.17
C GLU A 196 -23.41 -3.32 13.92
N GLU A 197 -22.86 -4.54 13.90
CA GLU A 197 -21.47 -4.79 13.56
C GLU A 197 -21.17 -4.40 12.11
N ARG A 198 -22.04 -4.76 11.16
CA ARG A 198 -21.90 -4.34 9.75
C ARG A 198 -21.91 -2.83 9.62
N THR A 199 -22.80 -2.15 10.35
CA THR A 199 -22.84 -0.69 10.39
C THR A 199 -21.55 -0.10 10.93
N THR A 200 -21.02 -0.67 12.01
CA THR A 200 -19.78 -0.23 12.64
C THR A 200 -18.58 -0.45 11.72
N LEU A 201 -18.50 -1.60 11.06
CA LEU A 201 -17.46 -1.93 10.07
C LEU A 201 -17.44 -0.93 8.91
N CYS A 202 -18.60 -0.53 8.39
CA CYS A 202 -18.65 0.46 7.31
C CYS A 202 -18.15 1.86 7.71
N ARG A 203 -18.06 2.19 9.01
CA ARG A 203 -17.54 3.50 9.46
C ARG A 203 -16.06 3.71 9.16
N CYS A 204 -15.28 2.64 8.94
CA CYS A 204 -13.86 2.77 8.63
C CYS A 204 -13.60 3.28 7.20
N LEU A 205 -14.63 3.44 6.37
CA LEU A 205 -14.53 3.95 5.02
C LEU A 205 -14.74 5.46 4.97
N ASN A 206 -13.80 6.18 4.35
CA ASN A 206 -14.03 7.55 3.92
C ASN A 206 -14.74 7.55 2.55
N TYR A 207 -16.06 7.79 2.57
CA TYR A 207 -16.88 7.80 1.35
C TYR A 207 -16.53 8.92 0.36
N GLU A 208 -15.85 9.98 0.78
CA GLU A 208 -15.36 11.04 -0.11
C GLU A 208 -14.12 10.61 -0.89
N LYS A 209 -13.35 9.65 -0.38
CA LYS A 209 -12.15 9.11 -1.03
C LYS A 209 -12.38 7.77 -1.73
N LEU A 210 -13.64 7.33 -1.85
CA LEU A 210 -14.00 6.20 -2.71
C LEU A 210 -14.12 6.63 -4.17
N THR A 211 -13.66 5.77 -5.07
CA THR A 211 -13.92 5.92 -6.50
C THR A 211 -15.39 5.70 -6.82
N LEU A 212 -15.84 6.23 -7.97
CA LEU A 212 -17.23 6.08 -8.40
C LEU A 212 -17.62 4.62 -8.60
N GLU A 213 -16.71 3.79 -9.12
CA GLU A 213 -16.96 2.36 -9.33
C GLU A 213 -17.09 1.63 -7.99
N ALA A 214 -16.15 1.83 -7.05
CA ALA A 214 -16.25 1.25 -5.71
C ALA A 214 -17.52 1.69 -4.97
N CYS A 215 -17.95 2.94 -5.14
CA CYS A 215 -19.19 3.44 -4.54
C CYS A 215 -20.45 2.78 -5.16
N LYS A 216 -20.47 2.55 -6.47
CA LYS A 216 -21.57 1.81 -7.14
C LYS A 216 -21.64 0.38 -6.65
N ASP A 217 -20.50 -0.28 -6.50
CA ASP A 217 -20.43 -1.65 -6.01
C ASP A 217 -20.89 -1.74 -4.55
N LEU A 218 -20.45 -0.79 -3.72
CA LEU A 218 -20.91 -0.63 -2.34
C LEU A 218 -22.42 -0.49 -2.27
N ALA A 219 -23.01 0.35 -3.12
CA ALA A 219 -24.45 0.57 -3.15
C ALA A 219 -25.26 -0.65 -3.63
N LYS A 220 -24.66 -1.53 -4.46
CA LYS A 220 -25.29 -2.77 -4.92
C LYS A 220 -25.17 -3.90 -3.91
N ASN A 221 -24.25 -3.80 -2.96
CA ASN A 221 -23.94 -4.86 -2.01
C ASN A 221 -25.05 -5.01 -0.97
N ARG A 222 -25.79 -6.12 -1.03
CA ARG A 222 -26.90 -6.41 -0.10
C ARG A 222 -26.46 -6.64 1.34
N ARG A 223 -25.17 -6.91 1.59
CA ARG A 223 -24.62 -7.10 2.94
C ARG A 223 -24.47 -5.77 3.67
N ILE A 224 -24.42 -4.66 2.94
CA ILE A 224 -24.23 -3.32 3.48
C ILE A 224 -25.58 -2.73 3.89
N PRO A 225 -25.70 -2.14 5.10
CA PRO A 225 -26.93 -1.50 5.53
C PRO A 225 -27.39 -0.40 4.55
N PRO A 226 -28.68 -0.31 4.19
CA PRO A 226 -29.16 0.64 3.19
C PRO A 226 -28.85 2.10 3.51
N GLY A 227 -28.87 2.50 4.79
CA GLY A 227 -28.53 3.87 5.21
C GLY A 227 -27.10 4.26 4.85
N ILE A 228 -26.16 3.33 4.94
CA ILE A 228 -24.76 3.54 4.55
C ILE A 228 -24.63 3.66 3.03
N ALA A 229 -25.32 2.80 2.27
CA ALA A 229 -25.33 2.89 0.80
C ALA A 229 -25.84 4.25 0.31
N VAL A 230 -26.91 4.77 0.92
CA VAL A 230 -27.45 6.11 0.62
C VAL A 230 -26.44 7.21 0.97
N GLN A 231 -25.81 7.13 2.14
CA GLN A 231 -24.79 8.09 2.57
C GLN A 231 -23.58 8.10 1.61
N ALA A 232 -23.10 6.93 1.20
CA ALA A 232 -21.99 6.80 0.26
C ALA A 232 -22.34 7.37 -1.13
N LEU A 233 -23.57 7.14 -1.61
CA LEU A 233 -24.02 7.73 -2.87
C LEU A 233 -24.15 9.25 -2.77
N ALA A 234 -24.64 9.77 -1.65
CA ALA A 234 -24.77 11.20 -1.42
C ALA A 234 -23.41 11.93 -1.43
N SER A 235 -22.36 11.32 -0.86
CA SER A 235 -20.99 11.90 -0.88
C SER A 235 -20.37 11.95 -2.27
N GLN A 236 -20.83 11.13 -3.22
CA GLN A 236 -20.42 11.20 -4.62
C GLN A 236 -21.27 12.19 -5.42
N GLN A 237 -22.55 12.34 -5.07
CA GLN A 237 -23.41 13.34 -5.70
C GLN A 237 -22.91 14.76 -5.47
N SER A 238 -22.34 15.10 -4.31
CA SER A 238 -21.75 16.43 -4.07
C SER A 238 -20.60 16.75 -5.04
N LYS A 239 -19.74 15.76 -5.38
CA LYS A 239 -18.68 15.92 -6.39
C LYS A 239 -19.23 16.14 -7.80
N LEU A 240 -20.35 15.49 -8.12
CA LEU A 240 -21.05 15.66 -9.39
C LEU A 240 -21.87 16.97 -9.41
N GLN A 241 -22.33 17.45 -8.25
CA GLN A 241 -23.10 18.70 -8.06
C GLN A 241 -22.23 19.97 -8.05
N ILE A 242 -20.90 19.87 -8.06
CA ILE A 242 -20.00 20.97 -8.46
C ILE A 242 -19.91 21.06 -10.01
N ARG A 243 -20.57 20.15 -10.74
CA ARG A 243 -20.68 20.15 -12.21
C ARG A 243 -22.07 19.93 -12.84
N PRO A 244 -23.16 20.50 -12.31
CA PRO A 244 -24.31 20.90 -13.10
C PRO A 244 -24.30 22.42 -13.24
N ALA A 245 -24.62 22.86 -14.46
CA ALA A 245 -24.88 24.23 -14.82
C ALA A 245 -25.56 25.03 -13.69
N ALA A 246 -25.00 26.19 -13.35
CA ALA A 246 -25.73 27.28 -12.74
C ALA A 246 -26.73 27.83 -13.77
N ALA A 247 -27.76 27.04 -14.04
CA ALA A 247 -28.99 27.42 -14.73
C ALA A 247 -30.16 26.92 -13.88
N ALA A 248 -30.28 27.49 -12.68
CA ALA A 248 -31.53 27.50 -11.93
C ALA A 248 -31.46 28.62 -10.90
N ALA A 249 -32.21 29.67 -11.17
CA ALA A 249 -32.27 30.90 -10.41
C ALA A 249 -32.76 30.68 -8.97
N LYS A 250 -32.12 31.36 -8.01
CA LYS A 250 -32.80 31.84 -6.80
C LYS A 250 -33.34 33.25 -7.11
N GLY A 251 -34.65 33.37 -7.17
CA GLY A 251 -35.37 34.63 -7.08
C GLY A 251 -36.60 34.42 -6.22
N THR A 252 -36.47 34.71 -4.93
CA THR A 252 -37.58 34.82 -3.98
C THR A 252 -38.46 36.02 -4.35
N GLY A 253 -39.76 35.80 -4.54
CA GLY A 253 -40.80 36.82 -4.66
C GLY A 253 -42.13 36.16 -5.01
N GLY A 254 -43.05 36.08 -4.06
CA GLY A 254 -44.26 35.24 -4.16
C GLY A 254 -45.33 35.76 -5.13
N CYS A 255 -46.09 34.83 -5.69
CA CYS A 255 -47.55 34.87 -5.83
C CYS A 255 -48.08 33.54 -6.41
N ARG A 256 -49.35 33.24 -6.09
CA ARG A 256 -50.11 31.98 -6.25
C ARG A 256 -50.05 31.27 -7.62
N PRO A 257 -50.32 29.94 -7.70
CA PRO A 257 -50.53 29.25 -8.96
C PRO A 257 -52.01 29.29 -9.40
N ASP A 258 -52.25 29.57 -10.69
CA ASP A 258 -53.48 29.20 -11.40
C ASP A 258 -53.08 28.69 -12.80
N PRO A 259 -53.58 27.54 -13.29
CA PRO A 259 -53.08 26.91 -14.51
C PRO A 259 -54.06 27.12 -15.67
N SER A 260 -53.66 27.81 -16.73
CA SER A 260 -54.14 27.47 -18.08
C SER A 260 -53.32 28.16 -19.19
N GLN A 261 -53.14 27.42 -20.29
CA GLN A 261 -52.88 27.88 -21.66
C GLN A 261 -51.41 28.01 -22.15
N THR A 262 -51.03 27.01 -22.95
CA THR A 262 -50.19 27.12 -24.16
C THR A 262 -50.85 28.04 -25.22
N PRO A 263 -50.28 28.34 -26.41
CA PRO A 263 -48.87 28.38 -26.89
C PRO A 263 -48.56 29.70 -27.67
N ARG A 264 -47.28 29.95 -28.08
CA ARG A 264 -46.85 30.26 -29.47
C ARG A 264 -45.50 31.00 -29.59
N LYS A 265 -44.79 30.65 -30.68
CA LYS A 265 -43.61 31.30 -31.29
C LYS A 265 -43.85 32.79 -31.56
N ILE A 266 -42.85 33.63 -31.28
CA ILE A 266 -42.66 34.94 -31.93
C ILE A 266 -41.17 35.08 -32.30
N ILE A 267 -40.93 35.32 -33.59
CA ILE A 267 -39.68 35.82 -34.17
C ILE A 267 -39.84 37.34 -34.27
N VAL A 268 -38.94 38.15 -33.72
CA VAL A 268 -38.64 39.50 -34.22
C VAL A 268 -37.17 39.87 -33.94
N SER A 269 -36.52 40.36 -35.00
CA SER A 269 -35.18 40.92 -35.10
C SER A 269 -34.92 42.18 -34.27
N GLY A 270 -33.64 42.43 -33.95
CA GLY A 270 -33.04 43.75 -34.21
C GLY A 270 -32.50 44.55 -33.01
N SER A 271 -31.16 44.64 -32.96
CA SER A 271 -30.35 45.83 -32.61
C SER A 271 -29.89 46.08 -31.16
N ARG A 272 -28.61 45.71 -30.95
CA ARG A 272 -27.48 46.48 -30.37
C ARG A 272 -27.65 47.21 -29.03
N ALA A 273 -26.95 46.70 -28.01
CA ALA A 273 -26.01 47.51 -27.22
C ALA A 273 -24.88 46.61 -26.67
N ARG A 274 -23.65 47.12 -26.77
CA ARG A 274 -22.37 46.46 -26.46
C ARG A 274 -22.09 46.52 -24.95
N SER A 275 -21.51 45.46 -24.39
CA SER A 275 -20.49 45.57 -23.32
C SER A 275 -19.75 44.24 -23.11
N VAL A 276 -18.61 44.14 -23.81
CA VAL A 276 -17.32 43.52 -23.42
C VAL A 276 -17.32 42.11 -22.80
N ASP A 277 -17.08 41.11 -23.66
CA ASP A 277 -16.55 39.79 -23.30
C ASP A 277 -15.04 39.91 -23.03
N LEU A 278 -14.55 39.52 -21.85
CA LEU A 278 -13.11 39.53 -21.53
C LEU A 278 -12.52 38.24 -20.92
N ASP A 279 -13.27 37.14 -20.76
CA ASP A 279 -12.70 35.93 -20.10
C ASP A 279 -12.74 34.64 -20.95
N ALA A 280 -13.24 34.67 -22.19
CA ALA A 280 -13.25 33.48 -23.06
C ALA A 280 -11.97 33.29 -23.91
N MET A 281 -11.02 34.24 -23.84
CA MET A 281 -9.81 34.21 -24.68
C MET A 281 -8.65 33.41 -24.04
N ASP A 282 -8.56 33.33 -22.71
CA ASP A 282 -7.40 32.74 -22.04
C ASP A 282 -7.45 31.21 -21.92
N GLU A 283 -8.60 30.60 -21.68
CA GLU A 283 -8.70 29.13 -21.56
C GLU A 283 -8.49 28.41 -22.90
N LYS A 284 -9.01 28.99 -23.99
CA LYS A 284 -8.87 28.42 -25.34
C LYS A 284 -7.43 28.47 -25.84
N GLU A 285 -6.71 29.54 -25.53
CA GLU A 285 -5.30 29.68 -25.88
C GLU A 285 -4.40 28.80 -24.99
N LEU A 286 -4.73 28.62 -23.71
CA LEU A 286 -4.03 27.67 -22.84
C LEU A 286 -4.20 26.22 -23.30
N LEU A 287 -5.41 25.82 -23.72
CA LEU A 287 -5.65 24.50 -24.30
C LEU A 287 -4.91 24.29 -25.62
N LYS A 288 -4.85 25.31 -26.49
CA LYS A 288 -4.02 25.25 -27.71
C LYS A 288 -2.54 25.11 -27.40
N LEU A 289 -2.01 25.90 -26.45
CA LEU A 289 -0.60 25.82 -26.05
C LEU A 289 -0.25 24.45 -25.48
N ASN A 290 -1.12 23.88 -24.64
CA ASN A 290 -0.93 22.53 -24.11
C ASN A 290 -0.98 21.46 -25.20
N LEU A 291 -1.91 21.57 -26.16
CA LEU A 291 -1.99 20.64 -27.29
C LEU A 291 -0.75 20.74 -28.19
N GLN A 292 -0.28 21.96 -28.47
CA GLN A 292 0.94 22.21 -29.25
C GLN A 292 2.18 21.67 -28.53
N LYS A 293 2.27 21.86 -27.21
CA LYS A 293 3.36 21.31 -26.38
C LYS A 293 3.33 19.78 -26.37
N MET A 294 2.15 19.16 -26.35
CA MET A 294 1.99 17.71 -26.45
C MET A 294 2.44 17.20 -27.82
N GLN A 295 2.04 17.88 -28.91
CA GLN A 295 2.45 17.54 -30.27
C GLN A 295 3.97 17.64 -30.46
N ASN A 296 4.61 18.69 -29.93
CA ASN A 296 6.06 18.85 -30.02
C ASN A 296 6.80 17.71 -29.29
N ARG A 297 6.33 17.30 -28.11
CA ARG A 297 6.92 16.16 -27.38
C ARG A 297 6.77 14.84 -28.13
N VAL A 298 5.65 14.64 -28.83
CA VAL A 298 5.45 13.45 -29.68
C VAL A 298 6.44 13.45 -30.84
N VAL A 299 6.65 14.59 -31.50
CA VAL A 299 7.64 14.70 -32.60
C VAL A 299 9.07 14.46 -32.11
N GLU A 300 9.44 14.97 -30.93
CA GLU A 300 10.75 14.70 -30.31
C GLU A 300 10.92 13.21 -29.98
N LEU A 301 9.90 12.56 -29.42
CA LEU A 301 9.90 11.13 -29.13
C LEU A 301 9.97 10.28 -30.40
N GLU A 302 9.25 10.65 -31.46
CA GLU A 302 9.33 9.99 -32.76
C GLU A 302 10.72 10.13 -33.38
N ARG A 303 11.35 11.30 -33.23
CA ARG A 303 12.73 11.53 -33.69
C ARG A 303 13.73 10.67 -32.93
N ALA A 304 13.64 10.61 -31.61
CA ALA A 304 14.47 9.76 -30.77
C ALA A 304 14.28 8.26 -31.11
N CYS A 305 13.04 7.83 -31.35
CA CYS A 305 12.73 6.48 -31.80
C CYS A 305 13.32 6.15 -33.18
N LYS A 306 13.31 7.10 -34.13
CA LYS A 306 13.95 6.93 -35.44
C LYS A 306 15.48 6.87 -35.32
N GLU A 307 16.06 7.69 -34.48
CA GLU A 307 17.50 7.74 -34.26
C GLU A 307 18.01 6.45 -33.59
N MET A 308 17.31 5.99 -32.55
CA MET A 308 17.59 4.70 -31.90
C MET A 308 17.45 3.53 -32.88
N ARG A 309 16.43 3.53 -33.75
CA ARG A 309 16.27 2.52 -34.81
C ARG A 309 17.40 2.55 -35.84
N GLY A 310 17.89 3.75 -36.19
CA GLY A 310 19.04 3.94 -37.06
C GLY A 310 20.35 3.44 -36.43
N GLN A 311 20.56 3.70 -35.14
CA GLN A 311 21.71 3.20 -34.38
C GLN A 311 21.68 1.67 -34.28
N MET A 312 20.52 1.06 -33.98
CA MET A 312 20.37 -0.39 -33.98
C MET A 312 20.65 -1.01 -35.36
N SER A 313 20.23 -0.35 -36.45
CA SER A 313 20.51 -0.83 -37.81
C SER A 313 21.99 -0.71 -38.21
N LYS A 314 22.72 0.28 -37.66
CA LYS A 314 24.17 0.44 -37.86
C LYS A 314 24.97 -0.60 -37.06
N MET A 315 24.56 -0.88 -35.82
CA MET A 315 25.14 -1.93 -34.98
C MET A 315 24.92 -3.33 -35.59
N ALA A 316 23.78 -3.56 -36.24
CA ALA A 316 23.50 -4.81 -36.95
C ALA A 316 24.33 -5.01 -38.24
N LYS A 317 24.86 -3.93 -38.85
CA LYS A 317 25.67 -4.00 -40.08
C LYS A 317 27.20 -3.95 -39.84
N GLY A 318 27.65 -3.67 -38.62
CA GLY A 318 29.08 -3.54 -38.27
C GLY A 318 29.76 -4.81 -37.74
N GLY A 319 29.09 -5.96 -37.70
CA GLY A 319 29.63 -7.17 -37.09
C GLY A 319 30.30 -8.16 -38.06
N ARG A 320 31.61 -8.01 -38.32
CA ARG A 320 32.52 -9.15 -38.60
C ARG A 320 33.87 -8.94 -37.91
N PRO A 321 34.42 -9.94 -37.19
CA PRO A 321 35.69 -9.81 -36.48
C PRO A 321 36.87 -10.35 -37.31
N SER A 322 38.00 -9.64 -37.26
CA SER A 322 39.30 -10.14 -37.71
C SER A 322 40.23 -10.33 -36.49
N SER A 323 40.34 -11.60 -36.08
CA SER A 323 41.53 -12.35 -35.65
C SER A 323 42.67 -11.74 -34.80
N SER A 324 43.14 -12.64 -33.91
CA SER A 324 44.51 -12.80 -33.35
C SER A 324 44.69 -12.20 -31.94
N PHE A 325 45.19 -12.87 -30.91
CA PHE A 325 46.01 -14.08 -30.72
C PHE A 325 45.71 -14.69 -29.32
N GLY A 326 45.95 -16.00 -29.12
CA GLY A 326 46.31 -16.53 -27.79
C GLY A 326 45.64 -17.84 -27.31
N ALA A 327 46.20 -18.98 -27.76
CA ALA A 327 46.36 -20.31 -27.11
C ALA A 327 45.48 -20.71 -25.88
N ALA A 328 44.70 -21.81 -26.02
CA ALA A 328 44.96 -23.16 -25.42
C ALA A 328 44.23 -23.37 -24.06
N ALA A 329 43.60 -24.49 -23.69
CA ALA A 329 43.46 -25.83 -24.23
C ALA A 329 42.13 -26.47 -23.75
N CYS A 330 41.82 -27.63 -24.33
CA CYS A 330 40.62 -28.47 -24.27
C CYS A 330 40.12 -28.90 -22.87
N HIS A 331 38.81 -29.10 -22.73
CA HIS A 331 38.22 -30.40 -22.33
C HIS A 331 36.74 -30.50 -22.76
N GLN A 332 36.40 -31.62 -23.39
CA GLN A 332 35.07 -32.01 -23.86
C GLN A 332 34.18 -32.54 -22.72
N THR A 333 32.87 -32.38 -22.91
CA THR A 333 31.74 -33.32 -22.71
C THR A 333 30.50 -32.46 -22.37
N GLY A 334 29.48 -32.39 -23.21
CA GLY A 334 28.52 -33.44 -23.49
C GLY A 334 27.14 -32.86 -23.18
N GLY A 335 26.43 -32.41 -24.22
CA GLY A 335 25.17 -31.67 -24.07
C GLY A 335 23.98 -32.56 -23.69
N ARG A 336 22.93 -31.90 -23.18
CA ARG A 336 21.52 -32.26 -23.39
C ARG A 336 20.65 -31.05 -23.06
N GLY A 337 19.92 -30.59 -24.09
CA GLY A 337 18.97 -29.49 -23.99
C GLY A 337 17.68 -29.91 -23.29
N LEU A 338 16.99 -28.92 -22.71
CA LEU A 338 15.65 -29.05 -22.14
C LEU A 338 14.60 -28.70 -23.21
N PRO A 339 13.48 -29.43 -23.30
CA PRO A 339 12.43 -29.18 -24.28
C PRO A 339 11.48 -28.06 -23.83
N ARG A 340 10.99 -27.32 -24.83
CA ARG A 340 9.84 -26.41 -24.74
C ARG A 340 8.55 -27.22 -24.60
N LEU A 341 7.61 -26.72 -23.80
CA LEU A 341 6.20 -27.09 -23.84
C LEU A 341 5.38 -25.90 -24.33
N CYS A 342 4.47 -26.20 -25.24
CA CYS A 342 3.44 -25.33 -25.79
C CYS A 342 2.47 -24.85 -24.72
#